data_AF-A0A951N7F8-F1
#
_entry.id   AF-A0A951N7F8-F1
#
_cell.length_a   1.000
_cell.length_b   1.000
_cell.length_c   1.000
_cell.angle_alpha   90.00
_cell.angle_beta   90.00
_cell.angle_gamma   90.00
#
_symmetry.space_group_name_H-M   'P 1'
#
loop_
_entity.id
_entity.type
_entity.pdbx_description
1 polymer ?
#
loop_
_entity_poly.entity_id
_entity_poly.type
_entity_poly.pdbx_seq_one_letter_code
_entity_poly.pdbx_strand_id
1 'polypeptide(L)'
;MIVKNLAIIHRQSTPQLRDRRGFTLIELLVVIAIIAILAAILFPVFGRARENARRSSCTSNLKQLGLAVLQYVQDNDGIYPSHARATGTPVGWADSLGPYIKSRQ
;
A
#
# COMPACT_ATOMS: atom_id res chain seq x y z
N MET A 1 0.64 83.72 12.90
CA MET A 1 -0.79 83.34 12.88
C MET A 1 -0.92 82.10 12.02
N ILE A 2 -0.98 80.95 12.69
CA ILE A 2 -1.93 79.87 12.40
C ILE A 2 -1.68 79.15 11.06
N VAL A 3 -0.87 78.10 11.08
CA VAL A 3 -1.38 76.72 11.16
C VAL A 3 -2.31 76.39 9.98
N LYS A 4 -1.73 76.21 8.79
CA LYS A 4 -2.30 75.34 7.76
C LYS A 4 -1.28 74.23 7.51
N ASN A 5 -1.12 73.37 8.52
CA ASN A 5 -1.63 71.99 8.46
C ASN A 5 -0.89 71.19 7.39
N LEU A 6 0.32 70.68 7.67
CA LEU A 6 0.57 69.53 8.55
C LEU A 6 -0.16 68.24 8.11
N ALA A 7 -0.47 68.10 6.82
CA ALA A 7 -1.12 66.91 6.25
C ALA A 7 -0.16 65.98 5.49
N ILE A 8 1.16 66.24 5.50
CA ILE A 8 2.15 65.44 4.78
C ILE A 8 3.20 64.98 5.80
N ILE A 9 3.48 63.68 5.83
CA ILE A 9 4.47 62.99 6.70
C ILE A 9 3.95 62.55 8.09
N HIS A 10 2.94 61.68 8.12
CA HIS A 10 2.94 60.58 9.08
C HIS A 10 2.14 59.40 8.51
N ARG A 11 2.76 58.61 7.63
CA ARG A 11 2.25 57.27 7.28
C ARG A 11 2.34 56.44 8.57
N GLN A 12 1.26 56.43 9.36
CA GLN A 12 1.15 55.51 10.50
C GLN A 12 1.07 54.10 9.94
N SER A 13 2.23 53.45 9.86
CA SER A 13 2.34 52.01 9.71
C SER A 13 1.84 51.41 11.02
N THR A 14 0.52 51.25 11.17
CA THR A 14 -0.02 50.44 12.27
C THR A 14 0.55 49.04 12.10
N PRO A 15 1.32 48.50 13.06
CA PRO A 15 1.71 47.10 13.02
C PRO A 15 0.42 46.28 13.08
N GLN A 16 0.10 45.58 11.99
CA GLN A 16 -0.96 44.58 11.97
C GLN A 16 -0.55 43.50 12.97
N LEU A 17 -1.08 43.56 14.19
CA LEU A 17 -0.96 42.49 15.17
C LEU A 17 -1.57 41.26 14.51
N ARG A 18 -0.71 40.38 14.00
CA ARG A 18 -1.11 39.13 13.37
C ARG A 18 -1.90 38.36 14.42
N ASP A 19 -3.21 38.28 14.21
CA ASP A 19 -4.14 37.59 15.09
C ASP A 19 -3.72 36.12 15.19
N ARG A 20 -2.97 35.79 16.24
CA ARG A 20 -2.50 34.43 16.49
C ARG A 20 -3.69 33.65 17.02
N ARG A 21 -4.51 33.13 16.10
CA ARG A 21 -5.53 32.13 16.37
C ARG A 21 -4.85 30.91 16.98
N GLY A 22 -4.87 30.80 18.30
CA GLY A 22 -4.47 29.59 19.00
C GLY A 22 -5.57 28.54 18.84
N PHE A 23 -5.17 27.29 18.59
CA PHE A 23 -6.08 26.16 18.62
C PHE A 23 -6.66 26.03 20.03
N THR A 24 -7.97 25.94 20.15
CA THR A 24 -8.58 25.68 21.46
C THR A 24 -8.31 24.22 21.85
N LEU A 25 -8.12 23.94 23.14
CA LEU A 25 -7.87 22.58 23.64
C LEU A 25 -8.97 21.59 23.23
N ILE A 26 -10.21 22.07 23.13
CA ILE A 26 -11.37 21.27 22.73
C ILE A 26 -11.31 20.85 21.25
N GLU A 27 -10.83 21.72 20.36
CA GLU A 27 -10.66 21.39 18.95
C GLU A 27 -9.58 20.32 18.75
N LEU A 28 -8.51 20.30 19.55
CA LEU A 28 -7.53 19.21 19.49
C LEU A 28 -8.08 17.92 20.09
N LEU A 29 -8.83 18.00 21.18
CA LEU A 29 -9.37 16.84 21.90
C LEU A 29 -10.41 16.08 21.07
N VAL A 30 -11.28 16.78 20.35
CA VAL A 30 -12.27 16.12 19.49
C VAL A 30 -11.62 15.38 18.32
N VAL A 31 -10.54 15.93 17.76
CA VAL A 31 -9.83 15.33 16.62
C VAL A 31 -9.18 14.00 17.02
N ILE A 32 -8.46 13.97 18.16
CA ILE A 32 -7.85 12.72 18.62
C ILE A 32 -8.90 11.68 19.00
N ALA A 33 -10.06 12.10 19.53
CA ALA A 33 -11.16 11.20 19.86
C ALA A 33 -11.71 10.52 18.59
N ILE A 34 -11.91 11.28 17.51
CA ILE A 34 -12.36 10.72 16.22
C ILE A 34 -11.30 9.77 15.65
N ILE A 35 -10.01 10.15 15.67
CA ILE A 35 -8.92 9.28 15.20
C ILE A 35 -8.87 7.97 15.99
N ALA A 36 -9.06 8.01 17.31
CA ALA A 36 -9.05 6.83 18.16
C ALA A 36 -10.18 5.85 17.79
N ILE A 37 -11.39 6.36 17.55
CA ILE A 37 -12.54 5.55 17.13
C ILE A 37 -12.27 4.89 15.77
N LEU A 38 -11.77 5.65 14.79
CA LEU A 38 -11.45 5.12 13.47
C LEU A 38 -10.33 4.07 13.52
N ALA A 39 -9.28 4.34 14.28
CA ALA A 39 -8.14 3.43 14.43
C ALA A 39 -8.56 2.12 15.12
N ALA A 40 -9.44 2.19 16.14
CA ALA A 40 -9.98 1.02 16.84
C ALA A 40 -10.73 0.05 15.90
N ILE A 41 -11.36 0.55 14.84
CA ILE A 41 -12.01 -0.30 13.81
C ILE A 41 -11.01 -0.74 12.75
N LEU A 42 -10.04 0.11 12.39
CA LEU A 42 -9.09 -0.17 11.32
C LEU A 42 -8.06 -1.25 11.72
N PHE A 43 -7.52 -1.21 12.94
CA PHE A 43 -6.55 -2.19 13.43
C PHE A 43 -7.05 -3.65 13.35
N PRO A 44 -8.26 -4.02 13.84
CA PRO A 44 -8.74 -5.40 13.77
C PRO A 44 -9.05 -5.84 12.33
N VAL A 45 -9.46 -4.93 11.46
CA VAL A 45 -9.78 -5.25 10.06
C VAL A 45 -8.50 -5.42 9.23
N PHE A 46 -7.46 -4.64 9.50
CA PHE A 46 -6.21 -4.66 8.74
C PHE A 46 -5.53 -6.03 8.75
N GLY A 47 -5.53 -6.72 9.90
CA GLY A 47 -4.97 -8.07 10.01
C GLY A 47 -5.67 -9.08 9.09
N ARG A 48 -7.00 -9.07 9.05
CA ARG A 48 -7.79 -9.94 8.16
C ARG A 48 -7.59 -9.59 6.69
N ALA A 49 -7.54 -8.30 6.36
CA ALA A 49 -7.29 -7.84 5.00
C ALA A 49 -5.92 -8.32 4.47
N ARG A 50 -4.87 -8.22 5.29
CA ARG A 50 -3.52 -8.71 4.95
C ARG A 50 -3.48 -10.21 4.72
N GLU A 51 -4.16 -10.98 5.56
CA GLU A 51 -4.23 -12.43 5.40
C GLU A 51 -5.02 -12.82 4.14
N ASN A 52 -6.14 -12.13 3.87
CA ASN A 52 -6.90 -12.33 2.63
C ASN A 52 -6.09 -11.98 1.37
N ALA A 53 -5.26 -10.94 1.43
CA ALA A 53 -4.34 -10.60 0.34
C ALA A 53 -3.30 -11.71 0.12
N ARG A 54 -2.69 -12.24 1.20
CA ARG A 54 -1.76 -13.39 1.11
C ARG A 54 -2.42 -14.63 0.52
N ARG A 55 -3.64 -14.94 0.95
CA ARG A 55 -4.43 -16.06 0.41
C ARG A 55 -4.72 -15.85 -1.08
N SER A 56 -5.13 -14.65 -1.47
CA SER A 56 -5.39 -14.32 -2.88
C SER A 56 -4.16 -14.49 -3.75
N SER A 57 -2.98 -14.03 -3.28
CA SER A 57 -1.71 -14.27 -3.98
C SER A 57 -1.37 -15.75 -4.06
N CYS A 58 -1.53 -16.51 -2.96
CA CYS A 58 -1.29 -17.96 -2.95
C CYS A 58 -2.20 -18.69 -3.94
N THR A 59 -3.51 -18.40 -3.92
CA THR A 59 -4.47 -18.96 -4.87
C THR A 59 -4.13 -18.61 -6.32
N SER A 60 -3.70 -17.38 -6.59
CA SER A 60 -3.24 -16.98 -7.92
C SER A 60 -2.01 -17.80 -8.36
N ASN A 61 -1.02 -17.94 -7.48
CA ASN A 61 0.19 -18.72 -7.76
C ASN A 61 -0.15 -20.21 -8.02
N LEU A 62 -1.03 -20.81 -7.21
CA LEU A 62 -1.45 -22.20 -7.39
C LEU A 62 -2.22 -22.40 -8.70
N LYS A 63 -3.06 -21.44 -9.09
CA LYS A 63 -3.72 -21.46 -10.41
C LYS A 63 -2.69 -21.43 -11.55
N GLN A 64 -1.69 -20.56 -11.46
CA GLN A 64 -0.62 -20.48 -12.47
C GLN A 64 0.17 -21.79 -12.55
N LEU A 65 0.50 -22.42 -11.41
CA LEU A 65 1.16 -23.73 -11.37
C LEU A 65 0.28 -24.83 -11.97
N GLY A 66 -1.02 -24.87 -11.65
CA GLY A 66 -1.95 -25.85 -12.22
C GLY A 66 -2.06 -25.74 -13.74
N LEU A 67 -2.11 -24.50 -14.26
CA LEU A 67 -2.07 -24.25 -15.71
C LEU A 67 -0.75 -24.68 -16.34
N ALA A 68 0.37 -24.42 -15.66
CA ALA A 68 1.69 -24.86 -16.13
C ALA A 68 1.80 -26.38 -16.20
N VAL A 69 1.28 -27.11 -15.20
CA VAL A 69 1.23 -28.58 -15.20
C VAL A 69 0.34 -29.09 -16.33
N LEU A 70 -0.84 -28.51 -16.52
CA LEU A 70 -1.73 -28.89 -17.61
C LEU A 70 -1.05 -28.72 -18.98
N GLN A 71 -0.38 -27.59 -19.20
CA GLN A 71 0.34 -27.35 -20.45
C GLN A 71 1.50 -28.34 -20.64
N TYR A 72 2.28 -28.62 -19.60
CA TYR A 72 3.32 -29.64 -19.65
C TYR A 72 2.77 -31.01 -20.05
N VAL A 73 1.67 -31.44 -19.44
CA VAL A 73 1.04 -32.73 -19.70
C VAL A 73 0.54 -32.83 -21.15
N GLN A 74 0.03 -31.74 -21.72
CA GLN A 74 -0.36 -31.69 -23.14
C GLN A 74 0.85 -31.87 -24.07
N ASP A 75 2.00 -31.28 -23.72
CA ASP A 75 3.20 -31.32 -24.55
C ASP A 75 4.02 -32.62 -24.38
N ASN A 76 3.79 -33.38 -23.30
CA ASN A 76 4.52 -34.61 -22.96
C ASN A 76 3.63 -35.88 -23.02
N ASP A 77 2.70 -35.96 -23.98
CA ASP A 77 1.86 -37.15 -24.24
C ASP A 77 1.08 -37.66 -23.01
N GLY A 78 0.62 -36.76 -22.14
CA GLY A 78 -0.14 -37.13 -20.94
C GLY A 78 0.73 -37.48 -19.71
N ILE A 79 2.06 -37.35 -19.81
CA ILE A 79 2.97 -37.66 -18.71
C ILE A 79 3.06 -36.48 -17.75
N TYR A 80 2.88 -36.74 -16.45
CA TYR A 80 3.03 -35.74 -15.40
C TYR A 80 4.50 -35.47 -15.06
N PRO A 81 4.85 -34.24 -14.62
CA PRO A 81 6.21 -33.92 -14.19
C PRO A 81 6.65 -34.85 -13.05
N SER A 82 7.71 -35.62 -13.29
CA SER A 82 8.24 -36.57 -12.32
C SER A 82 9.40 -35.96 -11.53
N HIS A 83 9.54 -36.33 -10.25
CA HIS A 83 10.73 -36.03 -9.47
C HIS A 83 11.80 -37.13 -9.67
N ALA A 84 12.14 -37.44 -10.93
CA ALA A 84 13.16 -38.42 -11.25
C ALA A 84 14.55 -37.77 -11.17
N ARG A 85 15.30 -38.07 -10.11
CA ARG A 85 16.73 -37.70 -10.03
C ARG A 85 17.53 -38.69 -10.89
N ALA A 86 17.57 -38.47 -12.20
CA ALA A 86 18.55 -39.17 -13.02
C ALA A 86 19.96 -38.73 -12.61
N THR A 87 20.86 -39.70 -12.47
CA THR A 87 22.25 -39.56 -12.04
C THR A 87 22.95 -38.33 -12.62
N GLY A 88 23.12 -37.28 -11.80
CA GLY A 88 23.99 -36.14 -12.08
C GLY A 88 23.31 -34.81 -12.45
N THR A 89 22.01 -34.78 -12.79
CA THR A 89 21.31 -33.52 -13.11
C THR A 89 20.20 -33.25 -12.08
N PRO A 90 20.21 -32.10 -11.38
CA PRO A 90 19.21 -31.77 -10.37
C PRO A 90 17.94 -31.19 -11.00
N VAL A 91 17.41 -31.78 -12.07
CA VAL A 91 16.16 -31.34 -12.68
C VAL A 91 14.98 -31.93 -11.91
N GLY A 92 14.36 -31.10 -11.07
CA GLY A 92 13.11 -31.41 -10.40
C GLY A 92 11.89 -31.14 -11.28
N TRP A 93 10.72 -31.52 -10.77
CA TRP A 93 9.44 -31.20 -11.40
C TRP A 93 9.27 -29.69 -11.64
N ALA A 94 9.79 -28.86 -10.72
CA ALA A 94 9.74 -27.40 -10.83
C ALA A 94 10.58 -26.88 -12.02
N ASP A 95 11.76 -27.47 -12.26
CA ASP A 95 12.61 -27.11 -13.40
C ASP A 95 11.96 -27.52 -14.73
N SER A 96 11.24 -28.65 -14.73
CA SER A 96 10.49 -29.13 -15.89
C SER A 96 9.31 -28.23 -16.25
N LEU A 97 8.75 -27.52 -15.27
CA LEU A 97 7.66 -26.55 -15.45
C LEU A 97 8.15 -25.13 -15.74
N GLY A 98 9.44 -24.85 -15.59
CA GLY A 98 10.04 -23.53 -15.79
C GLY A 98 9.57 -22.80 -17.07
N PRO A 99 9.52 -23.47 -18.24
CA PRO A 99 9.04 -22.87 -19.48
C PRO A 99 7.55 -22.49 -19.47
N TYR A 100 6.74 -23.15 -18.65
CA TYR A 100 5.28 -23.01 -18.59
C TYR A 100 4.81 -22.05 -17.48
N ILE A 101 5.69 -21.72 -16.54
CA ILE A 101 5.42 -20.75 -15.48
C ILE A 101 5.67 -19.35 -16.03
N LYS A 102 4.60 -18.59 -16.30
CA LYS A 102 4.72 -17.16 -16.61
C LYS A 102 5.07 -16.38 -15.34
N SER A 103 6.04 -15.48 -15.42
CA SER A 103 6.53 -14.67 -14.30
C SER A 103 5.47 -13.70 -13.73
N ARG A 104 5.67 -13.35 -12.45
CA ARG A 104 4.73 -12.70 -11.53
C ARG A 104 4.14 -11.38 -12.06
N GLN A 105 2.81 -11.24 -11.93
CA GLN A 105 2.12 -9.94 -11.87
C GLN A 105 2.10 -9.40 -10.44
#